data_AF-A0A4Y1ZFC4-F1
#
_entry.id   AF-A0A4Y1ZFC4-F1
#
_cell.length_a   1.000
_cell.length_b   1.000
_cell.length_c   1.000
_cell.angle_alpha   90.00
_cell.angle_beta   90.00
_cell.angle_gamma   90.00
#
_symmetry.space_group_name_H-M   'P 1'
#
loop_
_entity.id
_entity.type
_entity.pdbx_description
1 polymer ?
#
loop_
_entity_poly.entity_id
_entity_poly.type
_entity_poly.pdbx_seq_one_letter_code
_entity_poly.pdbx_strand_id
1 'polypeptide(L)'
;MQHDGVDEMFERLQSIEDRYEKVNQMLADPEVINDPAKLRKYSKEQSDLQEVVTEYRSYKQSAAELADDKTMLDEPMDASMKKMVADEINRLEMELETLREQLKQLLIPKDPNDDRNVILEIRSAAGGDEAALLPVIYCACIHATRSSKTGKRRLLTPVLMKLAVIKKLSV
;
A
#
# COMPACT_ATOMS: atom_id res chain seq x y z
N MET A 1 -15.78 -13.42 -17.21
CA MET A 1 -16.52 -12.63 -16.20
C MET A 1 -15.58 -12.31 -15.04
N GLN A 2 -14.56 -11.49 -15.31
CA GLN A 2 -13.56 -11.00 -14.33
C GLN A 2 -13.44 -9.48 -14.54
N HIS A 3 -14.55 -8.75 -14.41
CA HIS A 3 -14.55 -7.29 -14.53
C HIS A 3 -14.87 -6.59 -13.18
N ASP A 4 -15.56 -7.29 -12.28
CA ASP A 4 -16.12 -6.72 -11.05
C ASP A 4 -15.08 -6.07 -10.11
N GLY A 5 -13.85 -6.60 -10.04
CA GLY A 5 -12.83 -6.06 -9.13
C GLY A 5 -12.06 -4.84 -9.66
N VAL A 6 -12.06 -4.60 -10.97
CA VAL A 6 -11.36 -3.45 -11.58
C VAL A 6 -12.27 -2.23 -11.55
N ASP A 7 -13.56 -2.42 -11.83
CA ASP A 7 -14.54 -1.35 -11.84
C ASP A 7 -14.79 -0.82 -10.41
N GLU A 8 -14.85 -1.69 -9.39
CA GLU A 8 -14.99 -1.28 -7.99
C GLU A 8 -13.79 -0.42 -7.51
N MET A 9 -12.57 -0.73 -7.95
CA MET A 9 -11.39 0.04 -7.57
C MET A 9 -11.48 1.48 -8.08
N PHE A 10 -11.91 1.67 -9.33
CA PHE A 10 -12.05 2.99 -9.93
C PHE A 10 -13.22 3.78 -9.33
N GLU A 11 -14.32 3.13 -8.97
CA GLU A 11 -15.42 3.79 -8.24
C GLU A 11 -14.95 4.34 -6.89
N ARG A 12 -14.13 3.58 -6.15
CA ARG A 12 -13.54 4.04 -4.88
C ARG A 12 -12.58 5.21 -5.09
N LEU A 13 -11.73 5.15 -6.11
CA LEU A 13 -10.82 6.25 -6.46
C LEU A 13 -11.57 7.52 -6.85
N GLN A 14 -12.66 7.40 -7.60
CA GLN A 14 -13.52 8.53 -7.95
C GLN A 14 -14.18 9.13 -6.70
N SER A 15 -14.67 8.30 -5.78
CA SER A 15 -15.21 8.80 -4.51
C SER A 15 -14.16 9.53 -3.66
N ILE A 16 -12.89 9.11 -3.73
CA ILE A 16 -11.77 9.78 -3.05
C ILE A 16 -11.48 11.14 -3.71
N GLU A 17 -11.46 11.20 -5.04
CA GLU A 17 -11.29 12.46 -5.79
C GLU A 17 -12.42 13.44 -5.47
N ASP A 18 -13.68 13.01 -5.49
CA ASP A 18 -14.84 13.85 -5.14
C ASP A 18 -14.74 14.37 -3.69
N ARG A 19 -14.27 13.52 -2.77
CA ARG A 19 -14.04 13.92 -1.39
C ARG A 19 -12.95 14.98 -1.27
N TYR A 20 -11.84 14.80 -1.98
CA TYR A 20 -10.74 15.76 -2.02
C TYR A 20 -11.19 17.13 -2.55
N GLU A 21 -11.98 17.16 -3.62
CA GLU A 21 -12.54 18.40 -4.16
C GLU A 21 -13.48 19.09 -3.17
N LYS A 22 -14.33 18.31 -2.49
CA LYS A 22 -15.22 18.83 -1.45
C LYS A 22 -14.44 19.41 -0.27
N VAL A 23 -13.36 18.77 0.15
CA VAL A 23 -12.48 19.29 1.21
C VAL A 23 -11.80 20.58 0.76
N ASN A 24 -11.35 20.68 -0.49
CA ASN A 24 -10.79 21.92 -1.04
C ASN A 24 -11.80 23.06 -1.06
N GLN A 25 -13.07 22.78 -1.41
CA GLN A 25 -14.15 23.77 -1.35
C GLN A 25 -14.41 24.23 0.09
N MET A 26 -14.42 23.30 1.06
CA MET A 26 -14.57 23.64 2.48
C MET A 26 -13.39 24.47 3.00
N LEU A 27 -12.17 24.20 2.54
CA LEU A 27 -10.98 24.99 2.91
C LEU A 27 -11.01 26.42 2.33
N ALA A 28 -11.76 26.64 1.25
CA ALA A 28 -11.98 27.98 0.68
C ALA A 28 -13.09 28.77 1.40
N ASP A 29 -13.87 28.14 2.28
CA ASP A 29 -14.96 28.78 3.01
C ASP A 29 -14.41 29.67 4.15
N PRO A 30 -14.78 30.96 4.21
CA PRO A 30 -14.37 31.85 5.29
C PRO A 30 -14.75 31.35 6.69
N GLU A 31 -15.83 30.58 6.86
CA GLU A 31 -16.20 30.01 8.17
C GLU A 31 -15.20 28.96 8.67
N VAL A 32 -14.56 28.23 7.75
CA VAL A 32 -13.53 27.22 8.08
C VAL A 32 -12.18 27.89 8.32
N ILE A 33 -11.84 28.91 7.52
CA ILE A 33 -10.59 29.67 7.68
C ILE A 33 -10.53 30.38 9.05
N ASN A 34 -11.68 30.87 9.54
CA ASN A 34 -11.78 31.53 10.83
C ASN A 34 -11.78 30.58 12.04
N ASP A 35 -11.88 29.25 11.83
CA ASP A 35 -11.84 28.23 12.88
C ASP A 35 -10.55 27.38 12.77
N PRO A 36 -9.53 27.63 13.61
CA PRO A 36 -8.25 26.92 13.56
C PRO A 36 -8.36 25.40 13.75
N ALA A 37 -9.38 24.90 14.45
CA ALA A 37 -9.57 23.48 14.68
C ALA A 37 -10.11 22.78 13.42
N LYS A 38 -11.11 23.40 12.76
CA LYS A 38 -11.63 22.91 11.49
C LYS A 38 -10.59 22.96 10.39
N LEU A 39 -9.84 24.08 10.29
CA LEU A 39 -8.78 24.25 9.31
C LEU A 39 -7.74 23.12 9.41
N ARG A 40 -7.20 22.86 10.61
CA ARG A 40 -6.24 21.77 10.82
C ARG A 40 -6.79 20.40 10.43
N LYS A 41 -8.06 20.13 10.75
CA LYS A 41 -8.71 18.85 10.42
C LYS A 41 -8.80 18.66 8.91
N TYR A 42 -9.33 19.66 8.19
CA TYR A 42 -9.50 19.58 6.74
C TYR A 42 -8.18 19.63 5.98
N SER A 43 -7.18 20.40 6.44
CA SER A 43 -5.85 20.39 5.83
C SER A 43 -5.14 19.05 5.98
N LYS A 44 -5.32 18.38 7.13
CA LYS A 44 -4.79 17.02 7.32
C LYS A 44 -5.49 16.03 6.38
N GLU A 45 -6.82 16.06 6.33
CA GLU A 45 -7.59 15.21 5.43
C GLU A 45 -7.23 15.45 3.96
N GLN A 46 -7.07 16.71 3.53
CA GLN A 46 -6.60 17.05 2.19
C GLN A 46 -5.23 16.41 1.91
N SER A 47 -4.28 16.54 2.84
CA SER A 47 -2.92 16.01 2.67
C SER A 47 -2.91 14.49 2.58
N ASP A 48 -3.74 13.82 3.39
CA ASP A 48 -3.89 12.36 3.38
C ASP A 48 -4.46 11.84 2.05
N LEU A 49 -5.39 12.59 1.43
CA LEU A 49 -6.01 12.24 0.15
C LEU A 49 -5.19 12.69 -1.07
N GLN A 50 -4.34 13.70 -0.92
CA GLN A 50 -3.60 14.32 -2.03
C GLN A 50 -2.70 13.33 -2.78
N GLU A 51 -2.02 12.44 -2.04
CA GLU A 51 -1.14 11.41 -2.62
C GLU A 51 -1.93 10.51 -3.58
N VAL A 52 -3.07 9.99 -3.13
CA VAL A 52 -3.93 9.09 -3.92
C VAL A 52 -4.52 9.81 -5.14
N VAL A 53 -5.00 11.04 -4.96
CA VAL A 53 -5.62 11.82 -6.05
C VAL A 53 -4.60 12.22 -7.11
N THR A 54 -3.37 12.56 -6.71
CA THR A 54 -2.31 12.92 -7.65
C THR A 54 -1.97 11.73 -8.55
N GLU A 55 -1.79 10.55 -7.96
CA GLU A 55 -1.52 9.33 -8.71
C GLU A 55 -2.69 8.96 -9.63
N TYR A 56 -3.93 9.09 -9.15
CA TYR A 56 -5.12 8.79 -9.93
C TYR A 56 -5.29 9.74 -11.13
N ARG A 57 -4.95 11.02 -10.97
CA ARG A 57 -4.95 11.99 -12.07
C ARG A 57 -3.87 11.70 -13.09
N SER A 58 -2.69 11.27 -12.66
CA SER A 58 -1.64 10.80 -13.57
C SER A 58 -2.12 9.61 -14.39
N TYR A 59 -2.75 8.63 -13.75
CA TYR A 59 -3.36 7.49 -14.44
C TYR A 59 -4.41 7.92 -15.47
N LYS A 60 -5.33 8.83 -15.11
CA LYS A 60 -6.34 9.39 -16.04
C LYS A 60 -5.70 10.06 -17.25
N GLN A 61 -4.61 10.81 -17.03
CA GLN A 61 -3.90 11.48 -18.11
C GLN A 61 -3.24 10.47 -19.06
N SER A 62 -2.45 9.52 -18.56
CA SER A 62 -1.82 8.49 -19.39
C SER A 62 -2.85 7.63 -20.11
N ALA A 63 -4.02 7.40 -19.51
CA ALA A 63 -5.11 6.66 -20.14
C ALA A 63 -5.77 7.46 -21.29
N ALA A 64 -5.88 8.77 -21.14
CA ALA A 64 -6.34 9.66 -22.21
C ALA A 64 -5.32 9.71 -23.37
N GLU A 65 -4.04 9.88 -23.04
CA GLU A 65 -2.94 9.86 -24.03
C GLU A 65 -2.94 8.54 -24.82
N LEU A 66 -3.11 7.40 -24.15
CA LEU A 66 -3.21 6.10 -24.80
C LEU A 66 -4.42 6.02 -25.76
N ALA A 67 -5.56 6.58 -25.37
CA ALA A 67 -6.77 6.59 -26.20
C ALA A 67 -6.60 7.49 -27.43
N ASP A 68 -5.93 8.63 -27.26
CA ASP A 68 -5.60 9.56 -28.34
C ASP A 68 -4.62 8.90 -29.33
N ASP A 69 -3.55 8.27 -28.85
CA ASP A 69 -2.58 7.55 -29.68
C ASP A 69 -3.21 6.37 -30.44
N LYS A 70 -4.12 5.64 -29.79
CA LYS A 70 -4.89 4.56 -30.44
C LYS A 70 -5.79 5.11 -31.55
N THR A 71 -6.38 6.27 -31.35
CA THR A 71 -7.18 6.97 -32.37
C THR A 71 -6.29 7.45 -33.52
N MET A 72 -5.09 7.95 -33.22
CA MET A 72 -4.12 8.35 -34.25
C MET A 72 -3.69 7.17 -35.13
N LEU A 73 -3.55 5.95 -34.59
CA LEU A 73 -3.18 4.76 -35.37
C LEU A 73 -4.14 4.45 -36.53
N ASP A 74 -5.42 4.81 -36.38
CA ASP A 74 -6.48 4.62 -37.37
C ASP A 74 -6.38 5.63 -38.53
N GLU A 75 -5.63 6.71 -38.37
CA GLU A 75 -5.39 7.68 -39.43
C GLU A 75 -4.38 7.17 -40.48
N PRO A 76 -4.53 7.57 -41.76
CA PRO A 76 -3.59 7.22 -42.80
C PRO A 76 -2.26 7.96 -42.60
N MET A 77 -1.24 7.22 -42.18
CA MET A 77 0.12 7.71 -41.96
C MET A 77 1.15 6.71 -42.51
N ASP A 78 2.39 7.16 -42.68
CA ASP A 78 3.46 6.33 -43.22
C ASP A 78 3.89 5.22 -42.24
N ALA A 79 4.57 4.19 -42.77
CA ALA A 79 4.96 3.02 -41.98
C ALA A 79 5.97 3.35 -40.85
N SER A 80 6.73 4.45 -41.01
CA SER A 80 7.67 4.92 -40.00
C SER A 80 6.93 5.54 -38.80
N MET A 81 5.94 6.40 -39.06
CA MET A 81 5.11 7.02 -38.03
C MET A 81 4.24 5.98 -37.32
N LYS A 82 3.62 5.04 -38.05
CA LYS A 82 2.82 3.96 -37.40
C LYS A 82 3.63 3.17 -36.38
N LYS A 83 4.90 2.86 -36.71
CA LYS A 83 5.78 2.14 -35.79
C LYS A 83 6.09 2.96 -34.54
N MET A 84 6.36 4.26 -34.70
CA MET A 84 6.63 5.16 -33.58
C MET A 84 5.43 5.28 -32.64
N VAL A 85 4.22 5.44 -33.17
CA VAL A 85 2.98 5.49 -32.37
C VAL A 85 2.70 4.15 -31.69
N ALA A 86 2.94 3.02 -32.37
CA ALA A 86 2.78 1.70 -31.76
C ALA A 86 3.78 1.45 -30.60
N ASP A 87 5.03 1.91 -30.75
CA ASP A 87 6.03 1.83 -29.68
C ASP A 87 5.62 2.71 -28.47
N GLU A 88 5.03 3.89 -28.72
CA GLU A 88 4.51 4.78 -27.68
C GLU A 88 3.34 4.17 -26.90
N ILE A 89 2.38 3.59 -27.62
CA ILE A 89 1.24 2.86 -27.03
C ILE A 89 1.72 1.74 -26.12
N ASN A 90 2.72 0.95 -26.56
CA ASN A 90 3.29 -0.10 -25.72
C ASN A 90 3.92 0.46 -24.44
N ARG A 91 4.61 1.61 -24.54
CA ARG A 91 5.19 2.29 -23.37
C ARG A 91 4.11 2.75 -22.39
N LEU A 92 3.07 3.42 -22.90
CA LEU A 92 1.94 3.90 -22.11
C LEU A 92 1.14 2.75 -21.46
N GLU A 93 0.99 1.62 -22.15
CA GLU A 93 0.35 0.43 -21.57
C GLU A 93 1.13 -0.15 -20.38
N MET A 94 2.46 -0.21 -20.46
CA MET A 94 3.30 -0.63 -19.32
C MET A 94 3.26 0.37 -18.16
N GLU A 95 3.25 1.67 -18.47
CA GLU A 95 3.15 2.73 -17.49
C GLU A 95 1.81 2.67 -16.75
N LEU A 96 0.70 2.50 -17.48
CA LEU A 96 -0.63 2.35 -16.89
C LEU A 96 -0.74 1.14 -15.97
N GLU A 97 -0.12 0.00 -16.31
CA GLU A 97 -0.15 -1.16 -15.43
C GLU A 97 0.66 -0.90 -14.15
N THR A 98 1.79 -0.19 -14.25
CA THR A 98 2.60 0.20 -13.09
C THR A 98 1.82 1.15 -12.18
N LEU A 99 1.21 2.20 -12.75
CA LEU A 99 0.35 3.14 -12.02
C LEU A 99 -0.84 2.43 -11.38
N ARG A 100 -1.42 1.42 -12.05
CA ARG A 100 -2.51 0.62 -11.50
C ARG A 100 -2.09 -0.17 -10.27
N GLU A 101 -0.90 -0.77 -10.28
CA GLU A 101 -0.35 -1.47 -9.12
C GLU A 101 -0.06 -0.51 -7.95
N GLN A 102 0.48 0.68 -8.24
CA GLN A 102 0.72 1.71 -7.22
C GLN A 102 -0.59 2.18 -6.59
N LEU A 103 -1.62 2.45 -7.40
CA LEU A 103 -2.95 2.82 -6.93
C LEU A 103 -3.57 1.73 -6.03
N LYS A 104 -3.43 0.45 -6.39
CA LYS A 104 -3.87 -0.66 -5.54
C LYS A 104 -3.18 -0.67 -4.19
N GLN A 105 -1.88 -0.37 -4.14
CA GLN A 105 -1.14 -0.30 -2.88
C GLN A 105 -1.60 0.88 -2.01
N LEU A 106 -1.84 2.04 -2.63
CA LEU A 106 -2.30 3.25 -1.94
C LEU A 106 -3.73 3.11 -1.37
N LEU A 107 -4.56 2.28 -1.99
CA LEU A 107 -5.92 1.99 -1.52
C LEU A 107 -5.96 1.06 -0.30
N ILE A 108 -4.84 0.44 0.07
CA ILE A 108 -4.77 -0.36 1.29
C ILE A 108 -4.80 0.61 2.47
N PRO A 109 -5.81 0.52 3.37
CA PRO A 109 -5.87 1.40 4.52
C PRO A 109 -4.60 1.23 5.35
N LYS A 110 -3.85 2.32 5.54
CA LYS A 110 -2.67 2.35 6.40
C LYS A 110 -3.11 1.93 7.81
N ASP A 111 -2.55 0.85 8.36
CA ASP A 111 -2.88 0.43 9.72
C ASP A 111 -2.29 1.49 10.67
N PRO A 112 -3.07 2.07 11.61
CA PRO A 112 -2.54 2.97 12.63
C PRO A 112 -1.43 2.33 13.51
N ASN A 113 -1.18 1.03 13.38
CA ASN A 113 -0.10 0.30 14.03
C ASN A 113 1.07 -0.06 13.09
N ASP A 114 1.00 0.20 11.78
CA ASP A 114 2.07 -0.17 10.83
C ASP A 114 3.41 0.51 11.18
N ASP A 115 3.36 1.75 11.67
CA ASP A 115 4.55 2.51 12.09
C ASP A 115 5.01 2.17 13.53
N ARG A 116 4.30 1.30 14.25
CA ARG A 116 4.60 0.96 15.63
C ARG A 116 5.38 -0.34 15.74
N ASN A 117 6.33 -0.37 16.67
CA ASN A 117 7.02 -1.61 17.01
C ASN A 117 6.05 -2.58 17.69
N VAL A 118 5.98 -3.81 17.18
CA VAL A 118 5.19 -4.89 17.78
C VAL A 118 6.10 -5.75 18.66
N ILE A 119 5.66 -6.04 19.88
CA ILE A 119 6.29 -7.03 20.76
C ILE A 119 5.55 -8.35 20.53
N LEU A 120 6.28 -9.35 20.03
CA LEU A 120 5.77 -10.71 19.90
C LEU A 120 6.27 -11.56 21.06
N GLU A 121 5.37 -12.00 21.93
CA GLU A 121 5.68 -12.98 22.97
C GLU A 121 5.31 -14.38 22.47
N ILE A 122 6.32 -15.24 22.28
CA ILE A 122 6.09 -16.63 21.90
C ILE A 122 6.06 -17.47 23.18
N ARG A 123 4.90 -18.09 23.46
CA ARG A 123 4.72 -18.99 24.61
C ARG A 123 4.61 -20.44 24.13
N SER A 124 5.22 -21.36 24.86
CA SER A 124 5.04 -22.79 24.64
C SER A 124 3.66 -23.23 25.15
N ALA A 125 2.92 -23.99 24.35
CA ALA A 125 1.69 -24.64 24.78
C ALA A 125 2.01 -25.93 25.59
N ALA A 126 1.01 -26.49 26.28
CA ALA A 126 1.16 -27.78 26.95
C ALA A 126 1.21 -28.91 25.91
N GLY A 127 2.35 -29.59 25.76
CA GLY A 127 2.49 -30.72 24.84
C GLY A 127 3.93 -31.21 24.64
N GLY A 128 4.45 -31.99 25.59
CA GLY A 128 5.70 -32.77 25.41
C GLY A 128 6.92 -32.03 24.87
N ASP A 129 7.91 -32.77 24.37
CA ASP A 129 9.15 -32.22 23.79
C ASP A 129 8.89 -31.46 22.46
N GLU A 130 7.77 -31.74 21.78
CA GLU A 130 7.40 -31.10 20.51
C GLU A 130 6.91 -29.65 20.69
N ALA A 131 6.23 -29.34 21.80
CA ALA A 131 5.78 -27.97 22.09
C ALA A 131 6.94 -27.02 22.48
N ALA A 132 8.11 -27.54 22.82
CA ALA A 132 9.32 -26.74 23.04
C ALA A 132 10.02 -26.35 21.73
N LEU A 133 9.82 -27.11 20.65
CA LEU A 133 10.46 -26.85 19.36
C LEU A 133 9.68 -25.84 18.50
N LEU A 134 8.34 -25.82 18.59
CA LEU A 134 7.50 -24.90 17.82
C LEU A 134 7.87 -23.41 18.03
N PRO A 135 8.12 -22.91 19.25
CA PRO A 135 8.57 -21.52 19.46
C PRO A 135 9.87 -21.17 18.75
N VAL A 136 10.82 -22.10 18.71
CA VAL A 136 12.13 -21.92 18.07
C VAL A 136 11.97 -21.86 16.56
N ILE A 137 11.14 -22.73 16.00
CA ILE A 137 10.84 -22.75 14.56
C ILE A 137 10.12 -21.46 14.16
N TYR A 138 9.11 -21.03 14.91
CA TYR A 138 8.40 -19.78 14.65
C TYR A 138 9.33 -18.56 14.76
N CYS A 139 10.19 -18.52 15.77
CA CYS A 139 11.20 -17.48 15.91
C CYS A 139 12.14 -17.47 14.70
N ALA A 140 12.61 -18.62 14.23
CA ALA A 140 13.48 -18.73 13.05
C ALA A 140 12.78 -18.30 11.75
N CYS A 141 11.51 -18.68 11.54
CA CYS A 141 10.72 -18.26 10.38
C CYS A 141 10.53 -16.75 10.33
N ILE A 142 10.24 -16.10 11.46
CA ILE A 142 10.11 -14.64 11.55
C ILE A 142 11.44 -13.94 11.24
N HIS A 143 12.57 -14.52 11.67
CA HIS A 143 13.88 -14.00 11.32
C HIS A 143 14.19 -14.11 9.82
N ALA A 144 13.78 -15.21 9.17
CA ALA A 144 14.04 -15.43 7.75
C ALA A 144 13.22 -14.50 6.84
N THR A 145 11.95 -14.24 7.15
CA THR A 145 11.07 -13.41 6.29
C THR A 145 11.37 -11.92 6.37
N ARG A 146 12.03 -11.43 7.42
CA ARG A 146 12.32 -10.00 7.64
C ARG A 146 13.73 -9.54 7.28
N SER A 147 14.62 -10.43 6.81
CA SER A 147 15.95 -10.02 6.33
C SER A 147 15.92 -9.13 5.08
N SER A 148 14.76 -8.94 4.43
CA SER A 148 14.59 -8.05 3.27
C SER A 148 14.08 -6.65 3.62
N LYS A 149 13.61 -6.38 4.85
CA LYS A 149 13.09 -5.06 5.26
C LYS A 149 13.82 -4.52 6.50
N THR A 150 14.30 -3.30 6.40
CA THR A 150 15.26 -2.55 7.23
C THR A 150 14.82 -2.21 8.68
N GLY A 151 14.34 -3.18 9.47
CA GLY A 151 13.99 -2.97 10.88
C GLY A 151 15.17 -3.14 11.86
N LYS A 152 15.36 -2.18 12.81
CA LYS A 152 16.34 -2.30 13.91
C LYS A 152 15.89 -3.35 14.93
N ARG A 153 16.74 -4.35 15.18
CA ARG A 153 16.52 -5.44 16.14
C ARG A 153 16.81 -5.00 17.59
N ARG A 154 15.92 -5.33 18.53
CA ARG A 154 16.22 -5.46 19.96
C ARG A 154 15.45 -6.63 20.56
N LEU A 155 16.16 -7.67 21.01
CA LEU A 155 15.62 -8.69 21.89
C LEU A 155 15.44 -8.04 23.27
N LEU A 156 14.20 -7.84 23.70
CA LEU A 156 13.88 -7.16 24.97
C LEU A 156 14.15 -8.05 26.19
N THR A 157 14.25 -9.36 26.01
CA THR A 157 14.68 -10.30 27.04
C THR A 157 15.67 -11.31 26.46
N PRO A 158 16.93 -11.37 26.94
CA PRO A 158 17.78 -12.52 26.71
C PRO A 158 17.33 -13.60 27.69
N VAL A 159 16.17 -14.23 27.45
CA VAL A 159 15.95 -15.54 28.04
C VAL A 159 16.87 -16.46 27.27
N LEU A 160 18.06 -16.63 27.86
CA LEU A 160 19.06 -17.63 27.56
C LEU A 160 18.40 -18.84 26.86
N MET A 161 18.79 -19.09 25.61
CA MET A 161 18.91 -20.46 25.11
C MET A 161 19.99 -21.19 25.93
N LYS A 162 19.78 -21.37 27.23
CA LYS A 162 20.43 -22.42 28.00
C LYS A 162 19.40 -23.52 28.12
N LEU A 163 19.70 -24.65 27.46
CA LEU A 163 19.29 -25.98 27.89
C LEU A 163 19.35 -26.02 29.43
N ALA A 164 18.19 -25.91 30.07
CA ALA A 164 18.02 -26.23 31.47
C ALA A 164 17.08 -27.43 31.48
N VAL A 165 17.69 -28.61 31.31
CA VAL A 165 17.13 -29.86 31.80
C VAL A 165 16.96 -29.69 33.30
N ILE A 166 15.82 -29.15 33.75
CA ILE A 166 15.37 -29.25 35.13
C ILE A 166 14.36 -30.37 35.16
N LYS A 167 14.92 -31.56 35.30
CA LYS A 167 14.23 -32.76 35.77
C LYS A 167 13.79 -32.46 37.21
N LYS A 168 12.51 -32.17 37.43
CA LYS A 168 11.92 -32.08 38.77
C LYS A 168 11.07 -33.33 38.98
N LEU A 169 11.59 -34.30 39.73
CA LEU A 169 10.83 -35.36 40.42
C LEU A 169 11.79 -36.22 41.26
N SER A 170 11.86 -35.97 42.57
CA SER A 170 11.27 -36.84 43.59
C SER A 170 11.82 -36.57 44.99
N VAL A 171 10.87 -36.43 45.92
CA VAL A 171 10.92 -36.28 47.40
C VAL A 171 11.44 -34.96 47.95
#